data_AF-A0A7S3MAY3-F1
#
_entry.id   AF-A0A7S3MAY3-F1
#
_cell.length_a   1.000
_cell.length_b   1.000
_cell.length_c   1.000
_cell.angle_alpha   90.00
_cell.angle_beta   90.00
_cell.angle_gamma   90.00
#
_symmetry.space_group_name_H-M   'P 1'
#
loop_
_entity.id
_entity.type
_entity.pdbx_description
1 polymer ?
#
loop_
_entity_poly.entity_id
_entity_poly.type
_entity_poly.pdbx_seq_one_letter_code
_entity_poly.pdbx_strand_id
1 'polypeptide(L)'
;MWAPFVCAYLFTFVFLYLIHKEYENFIVMRKKYIHGAHDIVPLQTKYTVQVENIPDEYRSSQKLYEAFNSLFPGDVLFAHVICETPELDKLVAERDSVRDQLEKAIAVFEGNGRTHRPLL
;
A
#
# COMPACT_ATOMS: atom_id res chain seq x y z
N MET A 1 47.16 22.68 -7.75
CA MET A 1 46.66 21.31 -7.49
C MET A 1 45.95 21.12 -6.14
N TRP A 2 45.90 22.12 -5.23
CA TRP A 2 45.24 21.99 -3.91
C TRP A 2 43.81 22.57 -3.84
N ALA A 3 43.50 23.54 -4.69
CA ALA A 3 42.17 24.15 -4.81
C ALA A 3 41.02 23.14 -5.00
N PRO A 4 41.10 22.10 -5.87
CA PRO A 4 39.99 21.15 -6.01
C PRO A 4 39.74 20.32 -4.75
N PHE A 5 40.78 20.01 -3.96
CA PHE A 5 40.62 19.30 -2.69
C PHE A 5 39.88 20.17 -1.67
N VAL A 6 40.27 21.44 -1.53
CA VAL A 6 39.60 22.38 -0.62
C VAL A 6 38.13 22.58 -1.02
N CYS A 7 37.86 22.77 -2.32
CA CYS A 7 36.50 22.88 -2.81
C CYS A 7 35.69 21.60 -2.54
N ALA A 8 36.26 20.41 -2.78
CA ALA A 8 35.57 19.15 -2.53
C ALA A 8 35.14 19.02 -1.06
N TYR A 9 36.04 19.26 -0.11
CA TYR A 9 35.70 19.20 1.32
C TYR A 9 34.65 20.25 1.73
N LEU A 10 34.73 21.46 1.17
CA LEU A 10 33.74 22.51 1.43
C LEU A 10 32.36 22.09 0.91
N PHE A 11 32.26 21.62 -0.34
CA PHE A 11 31.00 21.17 -0.91
C PHE A 11 30.44 19.97 -0.14
N THR A 12 31.28 19.00 0.23
CA THR A 12 30.83 17.86 1.04
C THR A 12 30.29 18.31 2.40
N PHE A 13 30.95 19.24 3.08
CA PHE A 13 30.48 19.75 4.37
C PHE A 13 29.17 20.51 4.25
N VAL A 14 29.05 21.40 3.27
CA VAL A 14 27.81 22.15 3.00
C VAL A 14 26.67 21.19 2.66
N PHE A 15 26.94 20.17 1.84
CA PHE A 15 25.94 19.18 1.46
C PHE A 15 25.48 18.34 2.65
N LEU A 16 26.40 17.87 3.50
CA LEU A 16 26.07 17.14 4.72
C LEU A 16 25.23 17.99 5.69
N TYR A 17 25.58 19.28 5.84
CA TYR A 17 24.80 20.22 6.64
C TYR A 17 23.37 20.40 6.09
N LEU A 18 23.23 20.54 4.77
CA LEU A 18 21.94 20.71 4.12
C LEU A 18 21.07 19.45 4.26
N ILE A 19 21.66 18.26 4.04
CA ILE A 19 20.97 16.98 4.23
C ILE A 19 20.50 16.84 5.67
N HIS A 20 21.35 17.15 6.65
CA HIS A 20 20.98 17.03 8.05
C HIS A 20 19.78 17.93 8.39
N LYS A 21 19.79 19.18 7.91
CA LYS A 21 18.68 20.12 8.10
C LYS A 21 17.39 19.65 7.44
N GLU A 22 17.46 19.16 6.21
CA GLU A 22 16.29 18.63 5.50
C GLU A 22 15.76 17.35 6.14
N TYR A 23 16.64 16.51 6.68
CA TYR A 23 16.26 15.29 7.39
C TYR A 23 15.46 15.59 8.65
N GLU A 24 15.88 16.58 9.45
CA GLU A 24 15.11 17.06 10.61
C GLU A 24 13.72 17.55 10.20
N ASN A 25 13.64 18.35 9.13
CA ASN A 25 12.36 18.83 8.59
C ASN A 25 11.48 17.66 8.12
N PHE A 26 12.06 16.68 7.42
CA PHE A 26 11.36 15.49 6.95
C PHE A 26 10.78 14.67 8.11
N ILE A 27 11.55 14.49 9.20
CA ILE A 27 11.06 13.77 10.39
C ILE A 27 9.84 14.48 10.98
N VAL A 28 9.89 15.81 11.11
CA VAL A 28 8.77 16.60 11.65
C VAL A 28 7.53 16.45 10.77
N MET A 29 7.68 16.58 9.46
CA MET A 29 6.57 16.44 8.51
C MET A 29 6.01 15.01 8.51
N ARG A 30 6.86 13.98 8.55
CA ARG A 30 6.43 12.57 8.62
C ARG A 30 5.64 12.29 9.90
N LYS A 31 6.11 12.79 11.05
CA LYS A 31 5.38 12.67 12.32
C LYS A 31 4.02 13.35 12.20
N LYS A 32 3.97 14.57 11.68
CA LYS A 32 2.70 15.30 11.48
C LYS A 32 1.75 14.53 10.57
N TYR A 33 2.25 13.94 9.49
CA TYR A 33 1.47 13.12 8.58
C TYR A 33 0.89 11.89 9.30
N ILE A 34 1.72 11.08 9.97
CA ILE A 34 1.25 9.84 10.62
C ILE A 34 0.19 10.12 11.71
N HIS A 35 0.37 11.20 12.48
CA HIS A 35 -0.58 11.59 13.53
C HIS A 35 -1.84 12.28 12.96
N GLY A 36 -1.72 13.07 11.89
CA GLY A 36 -2.84 13.81 11.30
C GLY A 36 -3.63 13.06 10.21
N ALA A 37 -3.12 11.94 9.72
CA ALA A 37 -3.68 11.19 8.57
C ALA A 37 -4.93 10.34 8.89
N HIS A 38 -5.70 10.67 9.93
CA HIS A 38 -6.87 9.87 10.32
C HIS A 38 -7.96 9.79 9.23
N ASP A 39 -8.09 10.82 8.39
CA ASP A 39 -9.12 10.87 7.35
C ASP A 39 -8.66 10.32 5.98
N ILE A 40 -7.34 10.24 5.75
CA ILE A 40 -6.77 9.86 4.44
C ILE A 40 -6.26 8.42 4.39
N VAL A 41 -5.82 7.86 5.52
CA VAL A 41 -5.31 6.48 5.60
C VAL A 41 -6.33 5.65 6.38
N PRO A 42 -6.82 4.53 5.83
CA PRO A 42 -7.77 3.69 6.54
C PRO A 42 -7.17 3.22 7.87
N LEU A 43 -7.97 3.29 8.94
CA LEU A 43 -7.55 2.97 10.30
C LEU A 43 -6.94 1.56 10.41
N GLN A 44 -7.41 0.64 9.56
CA GLN A 44 -6.93 -0.74 9.49
C GLN A 44 -5.42 -0.82 9.18
N THR A 45 -4.85 0.08 8.38
CA THR A 45 -3.41 0.08 8.09
C THR A 45 -2.54 0.33 9.33
N LYS A 46 -3.10 0.95 10.38
CA LYS A 46 -2.38 1.19 11.65
C LYS A 46 -2.38 -0.03 12.59
N TYR A 47 -3.37 -0.92 12.45
CA TYR A 47 -3.61 -2.03 13.38
C TYR A 47 -3.46 -3.42 12.76
N THR A 48 -3.34 -3.50 11.43
CA THR A 48 -3.10 -4.76 10.73
C THR A 48 -1.61 -5.04 10.66
N VAL A 49 -1.21 -6.23 11.08
CA VAL A 49 0.17 -6.73 10.98
C VAL A 49 0.21 -7.87 9.98
N GLN A 50 1.18 -7.83 9.06
CA GLN A 50 1.49 -8.93 8.17
C GLN A 50 2.42 -9.91 8.88
N VAL A 51 2.02 -11.18 8.91
CA VAL A 51 2.80 -12.27 9.52
C VAL A 51 3.20 -13.24 8.43
N GLU A 52 4.49 -13.55 8.36
CA GLU A 52 5.08 -14.45 7.37
C GLU A 52 5.62 -15.72 8.02
N ASN A 53 5.88 -16.75 7.21
CA ASN A 53 6.47 -18.02 7.66
C ASN A 53 5.67 -18.73 8.77
N ILE A 54 4.34 -18.79 8.62
CA ILE A 54 3.46 -19.49 9.55
C ILE A 54 3.70 -21.01 9.42
N PRO A 55 3.96 -21.74 10.52
CA PRO A 55 4.07 -23.20 10.51
C PRO A 55 2.80 -23.87 9.99
N ASP A 56 2.92 -25.00 9.30
CA ASP A 56 1.78 -25.71 8.66
C ASP A 56 0.62 -25.99 9.62
N GLU A 57 0.93 -26.24 10.89
CA GLU A 57 -0.04 -26.51 11.95
C GLU A 57 -1.01 -25.35 12.21
N TYR A 58 -0.56 -24.10 11.99
CA TYR A 58 -1.30 -22.86 12.25
C TYR A 58 -1.77 -22.15 10.97
N ARG A 59 -1.62 -22.77 9.77
CA ARG A 59 -2.05 -22.20 8.47
C ARG A 59 -3.57 -22.24 8.23
N SER A 60 -4.35 -22.10 9.30
CA SER A 60 -5.80 -21.92 9.23
C SER A 60 -6.16 -20.67 10.01
N SER A 61 -7.05 -19.84 9.46
CA SER A 61 -7.47 -18.57 10.08
C SER A 61 -7.93 -18.75 11.54
N GLN A 62 -8.63 -19.84 11.85
CA GLN A 62 -9.08 -20.14 13.21
C GLN A 62 -7.91 -20.48 14.15
N LYS A 63 -7.01 -21.38 13.73
CA LYS A 63 -5.87 -21.78 14.54
C LYS A 63 -4.87 -20.64 14.75
N LEU A 64 -4.71 -19.79 13.74
CA LEU A 64 -3.88 -18.60 13.82
C LEU A 64 -4.45 -17.61 14.85
N TYR A 65 -5.78 -17.41 14.83
CA TYR A 65 -6.46 -16.60 15.83
C TYR A 65 -6.29 -17.15 17.24
N GLU A 66 -6.50 -18.46 17.43
CA GLU A 66 -6.33 -19.12 18.74
C GLU A 66 -4.90 -18.98 19.26
N ALA A 67 -3.90 -19.17 18.38
CA ALA A 67 -2.49 -19.01 18.74
C ALA A 67 -2.17 -17.57 19.17
N PHE A 68 -2.60 -16.55 18.41
CA PHE A 68 -2.34 -15.16 18.79
C PHE A 68 -3.13 -14.72 20.01
N ASN A 69 -4.38 -15.17 20.16
CA ASN A 69 -5.19 -14.85 21.34
C ASN A 69 -4.64 -15.51 22.61
N SER A 70 -3.92 -16.65 22.49
CA SER A 70 -3.21 -17.25 23.61
C SER A 70 -2.00 -16.43 24.08
N LEU A 71 -1.36 -15.70 23.17
CA LEU A 71 -0.21 -14.85 23.43
C LEU A 71 -0.61 -13.43 23.87
N PHE A 72 -1.66 -12.88 23.25
CA PHE A 72 -2.16 -11.52 23.44
C PHE A 72 -3.68 -11.55 23.69
N PRO A 73 -4.11 -11.95 24.91
CA PRO A 73 -5.52 -12.12 25.21
C PRO A 73 -6.28 -10.79 25.14
N GLY A 74 -7.29 -10.71 24.28
CA GLY A 74 -8.19 -9.56 24.17
C GLY A 74 -7.76 -8.45 23.20
N ASP A 75 -6.54 -8.52 22.65
CA ASP A 75 -6.03 -7.52 21.69
C ASP A 75 -6.19 -7.94 20.22
N VAL A 76 -6.51 -9.21 19.96
CA VAL A 76 -6.65 -9.77 18.61
C VAL A 76 -8.10 -9.65 18.15
N LEU A 77 -8.35 -8.77 17.18
CA LEU A 77 -9.66 -8.60 16.54
C LEU A 77 -9.98 -9.76 15.59
N PHE A 78 -9.13 -9.97 14.58
CA PHE A 78 -9.30 -10.98 13.54
C PHE A 78 -7.95 -11.50 13.06
N ALA A 79 -7.89 -12.76 12.62
CA ALA A 79 -6.74 -13.33 11.94
C ALA A 79 -7.20 -14.03 10.65
N HIS A 80 -6.56 -13.70 9.54
CA HIS A 80 -6.87 -14.28 8.24
C HIS A 80 -5.60 -14.81 7.58
N VAL A 81 -5.65 -16.06 7.13
CA VAL A 81 -4.61 -16.63 6.29
C VAL A 81 -4.92 -16.28 4.84
N ILE A 82 -3.96 -15.69 4.15
CA ILE A 82 -4.08 -15.39 2.72
C ILE A 82 -3.89 -16.69 1.94
N CYS A 83 -4.84 -16.98 1.06
CA CYS A 83 -4.72 -18.07 0.09
C CYS A 83 -4.11 -17.53 -1.20
N GLU A 84 -3.09 -18.22 -1.72
CA GLU A 84 -2.55 -17.91 -3.04
C GLU A 84 -3.51 -18.47 -4.11
N THR A 85 -4.14 -17.59 -4.89
CA THR A 85 -5.12 -17.98 -5.93
C THR A 85 -4.77 -17.36 -7.29
N PRO A 86 -3.64 -17.78 -7.91
CA PRO A 86 -3.10 -17.09 -9.09
C PRO A 86 -3.97 -17.24 -10.34
N GLU A 87 -4.73 -18.33 -10.44
CA GLU A 87 -5.68 -18.54 -11.56
C GLU A 87 -6.89 -17.62 -11.44
N LEU A 88 -7.41 -17.45 -10.21
CA LEU A 88 -8.52 -16.54 -9.95
C LEU A 88 -8.11 -15.10 -10.25
N ASP A 89 -6.91 -14.70 -9.83
CA ASP A 89 -6.40 -13.35 -10.07
C ASP A 89 -6.28 -13.04 -11.56
N LYS A 90 -5.83 -14.02 -12.37
CA LYS A 90 -5.80 -13.91 -13.83
C LYS A 90 -7.19 -13.73 -14.43
N LEU A 91 -8.15 -14.56 -14.02
CA LEU A 91 -9.54 -14.47 -14.51
C LEU A 91 -10.20 -13.14 -14.12
N VAL A 92 -9.92 -12.63 -12.91
CA VAL A 92 -10.41 -11.33 -12.45
C VAL A 92 -9.83 -10.21 -13.31
N ALA A 93 -8.52 -10.25 -13.60
CA ALA A 93 -7.85 -9.26 -14.44
C ALA A 93 -8.37 -9.28 -15.88
N GLU A 94 -8.61 -10.46 -16.45
CA GLU A 94 -9.25 -10.59 -17.78
C GLU A 94 -10.65 -10.00 -17.78
N ARG A 95 -11.46 -10.31 -16.77
CA ARG A 95 -12.81 -9.75 -16.60
C ARG A 95 -12.77 -8.23 -16.50
N ASP A 96 -11.87 -7.66 -15.71
CA ASP A 96 -11.74 -6.21 -15.57
C ASP A 96 -11.32 -5.56 -16.90
N SER A 97 -10.41 -6.18 -17.66
CA SER A 97 -10.06 -5.70 -19.00
C SER A 97 -11.25 -5.66 -19.97
N VAL A 98 -12.06 -6.72 -19.99
CA VAL A 98 -13.26 -6.78 -20.84
C VAL A 98 -14.31 -5.75 -20.39
N ARG A 99 -14.50 -5.57 -19.07
CA ARG A 99 -15.39 -4.54 -18.53
C ARG A 99 -14.95 -3.14 -18.98
N ASP A 100 -13.67 -2.82 -18.86
CA ASP A 100 -13.15 -1.50 -19.23
C ASP A 100 -13.30 -1.23 -20.75
N GLN A 101 -13.15 -2.26 -21.58
CA GLN A 101 -13.44 -2.17 -23.02
C GLN A 101 -14.93 -1.90 -23.30
N LEU A 102 -15.82 -2.56 -22.57
CA LEU A 102 -17.25 -2.35 -22.67
C LEU A 102 -17.64 -0.93 -22.24
N GLU A 103 -17.13 -0.46 -21.10
CA GLU A 103 -17.35 0.90 -20.59
C GLU A 103 -16.88 1.95 -21.60
N LYS A 104 -15.71 1.73 -22.22
CA LYS A 104 -15.19 2.60 -23.28
C LYS A 104 -16.11 2.60 -24.51
N ALA A 105 -16.60 1.44 -24.93
CA ALA A 105 -17.50 1.33 -26.07
C ALA A 105 -18.85 2.04 -25.80
N ILE A 106 -19.39 1.89 -24.59
CA ILE A 106 -20.60 2.59 -24.14
C ILE A 106 -20.37 4.10 -24.12
N ALA A 107 -19.26 4.58 -23.55
CA ALA A 107 -18.95 6.01 -23.50
C ALA A 107 -18.85 6.64 -24.91
N VAL A 108 -18.26 5.92 -25.86
CA VAL A 108 -18.19 6.35 -27.27
C VAL A 108 -19.59 6.34 -27.92
N PHE A 109 -20.43 5.35 -27.59
CA PHE A 109 -21.79 5.26 -28.12
C PHE A 109 -22.67 6.42 -27.62
N GLU A 110 -22.62 6.71 -26.31
CA GLU A 110 -23.36 7.82 -25.69
C GLU A 110 -22.86 9.19 -26.18
N GLY A 111 -21.55 9.37 -26.34
CA GLY A 111 -20.96 10.61 -26.87
C GLY A 111 -21.35 10.91 -28.32
N ASN A 112 -21.72 9.89 -29.11
CA ASN A 112 -22.20 10.03 -30.48
C ASN A 112 -23.72 10.29 -30.59
N GLY A 113 -24.41 10.54 -29.47
CA GLY A 113 -25.81 11.01 -29.46
C GLY A 113 -26.87 9.95 -29.76
N ARG A 114 -26.55 8.65 -29.62
CA ARG A 114 -27.52 7.55 -29.80
C ARG A 114 -28.09 7.16 -28.43
N THR A 115 -29.36 7.50 -28.18
CA THR A 115 -30.02 7.45 -26.86
C THR A 115 -30.70 6.11 -26.53
N HIS A 116 -30.56 5.05 -27.33
CA HIS A 116 -31.16 3.75 -27.01
C HIS A 116 -30.10 2.73 -26.59
N ARG A 117 -30.14 2.30 -25.33
CA ARG A 117 -29.30 1.20 -24.81
C ARG A 117 -29.63 -0.07 -25.61
N PRO A 118 -28.66 -0.74 -26.27
CA PRO A 118 -28.91 -2.05 -26.85
C PRO A 118 -29.24 -3.01 -25.70
N LEU A 119 -30.43 -3.61 -25.75
CA LEU A 119 -30.80 -4.70 -24.85
C LEU A 119 -29.95 -5.91 -25.25
N LEU A 120 -29.19 -6.43 -24.29
CA LEU A 120 -28.50 -7.73 -24.39
C LEU A 120 -29.54 -8.86 -24.44
#